data_AF-A0A553NDH8-F1
#
_entry.id   AF-A0A553NDH8-F1
#
_cell.length_a   1.000
_cell.length_b   1.000
_cell.length_c   1.000
_cell.angle_alpha   90.00
_cell.angle_beta   90.00
_cell.angle_gamma   90.00
#
_symmetry.space_group_name_H-M   'P 1'
#
loop_
_entity.id
_entity.type
_entity.pdbx_description
1 polymer ?
#
loop_
_entity_poly.entity_id
_entity_poly.type
_entity_poly.pdbx_seq_one_letter_code
_entity_poly.pdbx_strand_id
1 'polypeptide(L)'
;MKDRLEGKDRPEVKGRETWMLELPPERTKNFGMGPRQFSKSTKDKPKGDRSGWTDTPEIKARKARGEYVEEVTTNSAEPDEDVFAYLASLKRDEAMDKVAHQLRDKRGSESLMEEHTRKKSQPKKGQSGTTGPTKERRSFDRDIDLQANQFDNAQKEMMLKKARQLNDRFSGGSQKYL
;
A
#
# COMPACT_ATOMS: atom_id res chain seq x y z
N MET A 1 58.54 -4.16 39.00
CA MET A 1 58.22 -2.74 38.70
C MET A 1 58.21 -2.40 37.21
N LYS A 2 58.84 -3.20 36.32
CA LYS A 2 58.79 -3.00 34.86
C LYS A 2 57.39 -3.18 34.26
N ASP A 3 56.65 -4.21 34.67
CA ASP A 3 55.37 -4.56 34.03
C ASP A 3 54.26 -3.51 34.23
N ARG A 4 54.30 -2.80 35.37
CA ARG A 4 53.42 -1.65 35.65
C ARG A 4 53.77 -0.42 34.82
N LEU A 5 55.05 -0.25 34.45
CA LEU A 5 55.52 0.86 33.62
C LEU A 5 55.22 0.59 32.13
N GLU A 6 55.26 -0.68 31.72
CA GLU A 6 54.92 -1.14 30.36
C GLU A 6 53.41 -1.28 30.11
N GLY A 7 52.56 -1.03 31.12
CA GLY A 7 51.11 -0.97 30.96
C GLY A 7 50.41 -2.31 30.69
N LYS A 8 51.09 -3.45 30.86
CA LYS A 8 50.56 -4.81 30.63
C LYS A 8 49.51 -5.25 31.66
N ASP A 9 49.38 -4.54 32.78
CA ASP A 9 48.35 -4.77 33.81
C ASP A 9 47.05 -3.96 33.60
N ARG A 10 46.91 -3.25 32.46
CA ARG A 10 45.66 -2.52 32.18
C ARG A 10 44.60 -3.53 31.74
N PRO A 11 43.43 -3.62 32.40
CA PRO A 11 42.36 -4.47 31.92
C PRO A 11 41.99 -4.03 30.51
N GLU A 12 41.90 -4.98 29.58
CA GLU A 12 41.38 -4.71 28.24
C GLU A 12 40.04 -4.01 28.39
N VAL A 13 40.02 -2.71 28.10
CA VAL A 13 38.78 -1.95 28.02
C VAL A 13 37.99 -2.64 26.94
N LYS A 14 36.89 -3.31 27.31
CA LYS A 14 35.93 -3.90 26.37
C LYS A 14 35.29 -2.76 25.59
N GLY A 15 36.03 -2.25 24.61
CA GLY A 15 35.58 -1.27 23.66
C GLY A 15 34.48 -1.89 22.81
N ARG A 16 33.59 -1.05 22.31
CA ARG A 16 32.62 -1.51 21.33
C ARG A 16 33.37 -1.96 20.08
N GLU A 17 33.11 -3.19 19.63
CA GLU A 17 33.63 -3.74 18.39
C GLU A 17 33.33 -2.81 17.20
N THR A 18 34.18 -2.86 16.17
CA THR A 18 34.15 -1.91 15.04
C THR A 18 32.81 -1.87 14.33
N TRP A 19 32.11 -2.99 14.20
CA TRP A 19 30.77 -3.07 13.60
C TRP A 19 29.68 -2.35 14.41
N MET A 20 29.93 -2.01 15.68
CA MET A 20 29.04 -1.20 16.52
C MET A 20 29.33 0.30 16.43
N LEU A 21 30.50 0.68 15.92
CA LEU A 21 30.93 2.08 15.80
C LEU A 21 30.85 2.58 14.36
N GLU A 22 31.13 1.70 13.41
CA GLU A 22 31.18 2.00 11.99
C GLU A 22 29.97 1.41 11.26
N LEU A 23 29.37 2.22 10.39
CA LEU A 23 28.32 1.73 9.52
C LEU A 23 28.93 0.82 8.45
N PRO A 24 28.22 -0.24 8.02
CA PRO A 24 28.61 -1.01 6.86
C PRO A 24 28.86 -0.10 5.64
N PRO A 25 29.86 -0.41 4.79
CA PRO A 25 30.27 0.45 3.67
C PRO A 25 29.11 0.79 2.73
N GLU A 26 28.16 -0.15 2.59
CA GLU A 26 26.94 0.00 1.78
C GLU A 26 25.98 1.09 2.26
N ARG A 27 26.03 1.48 3.54
CA ARG A 27 25.09 2.43 4.16
C ARG A 27 25.70 3.78 4.54
N THR A 28 26.98 4.01 4.22
CA THR A 28 27.72 5.24 4.53
C THR A 28 27.13 6.48 3.86
N LYS A 29 26.61 6.33 2.65
CA LYS A 29 26.23 7.44 1.76
C LYS A 29 24.76 7.83 1.91
N ASN A 30 24.29 8.21 3.12
CA ASN A 30 23.00 8.89 3.44
C ASN A 30 22.21 8.29 4.62
N PHE A 31 22.87 7.70 5.61
CA PHE A 31 22.16 7.23 6.80
C PHE A 31 21.62 8.41 7.62
N GLY A 32 20.30 8.60 7.63
CA GLY A 32 19.58 9.42 8.61
C GLY A 32 19.50 10.93 8.36
N MET A 33 20.30 11.51 7.45
CA MET A 33 20.35 12.97 7.22
C MET A 33 19.56 13.47 5.99
N GLY A 34 18.84 12.60 5.28
CA GLY A 34 18.02 12.95 4.11
C GLY A 34 16.51 12.87 4.36
N PRO A 35 15.68 13.46 3.49
CA PRO A 35 14.23 13.30 3.52
C PRO A 35 13.85 11.82 3.56
N ARG A 36 13.04 11.43 4.56
CA ARG A 36 12.53 10.07 4.74
C ARG A 36 11.36 9.83 3.80
N GLN A 37 11.62 9.84 2.51
CA GLN A 37 10.65 9.49 1.48
C GLN A 37 11.03 8.13 0.88
N PHE A 38 10.01 7.34 0.53
CA PHE A 38 10.25 6.11 -0.22
C PHE A 38 10.88 6.42 -1.58
N SER A 39 11.75 5.52 -2.06
CA SER A 39 12.28 5.63 -3.42
C SER A 39 11.11 5.60 -4.41
N LYS A 40 11.03 6.61 -5.29
CA LYS A 40 10.08 6.62 -6.42
C LYS A 40 10.54 5.75 -7.59
N SER A 41 11.80 5.29 -7.58
CA SER A 41 12.31 4.35 -8.57
C SER A 41 11.88 2.93 -8.19
N THR A 42 11.35 2.20 -9.18
CA THR A 42 11.03 0.77 -9.11
C THR A 42 12.27 -0.11 -9.16
N LYS A 43 13.45 0.45 -9.48
CA LYS A 43 14.71 -0.29 -9.53
C LYS A 43 15.21 -0.51 -8.10
N ASP A 44 15.36 -1.77 -7.71
CA ASP A 44 16.05 -2.11 -6.48
C ASP A 44 17.48 -1.56 -6.53
N LYS A 45 17.83 -0.68 -5.59
CA LYS A 45 19.25 -0.31 -5.42
C LYS A 45 20.06 -1.59 -5.18
N PRO A 46 21.31 -1.67 -5.64
CA PRO A 46 22.19 -2.76 -5.28
C PRO A 46 22.43 -2.70 -3.76
N LYS A 47 21.54 -3.35 -2.98
CA LYS A 47 21.87 -3.83 -1.63
C LYS A 47 23.04 -4.80 -1.88
N GLY A 48 24.10 -4.78 -1.06
CA GLY A 48 25.33 -5.48 -1.42
C GLY A 48 25.17 -6.99 -1.40
N ASP A 49 26.21 -7.71 -0.98
CA ASP A 49 26.26 -9.14 -1.26
C ASP A 49 25.14 -9.91 -0.53
N ARG A 50 24.15 -10.38 -1.31
CA ARG A 50 23.03 -11.21 -0.82
C ARG A 50 23.35 -12.70 -0.89
N SER A 51 24.49 -13.07 -1.48
CA SER A 51 24.89 -14.46 -1.75
C SER A 51 24.87 -15.35 -0.51
N GLY A 52 25.07 -14.77 0.68
CA GLY A 52 25.03 -15.49 1.95
C GLY A 52 23.73 -16.26 2.22
N TRP A 53 22.60 -15.84 1.64
CA TRP A 53 21.32 -16.54 1.78
C TRP A 53 20.56 -16.76 0.46
N THR A 54 20.94 -16.08 -0.62
CA THR A 54 20.29 -16.25 -1.93
C THR A 54 20.94 -17.34 -2.79
N ASP A 55 22.21 -17.70 -2.53
CA ASP A 55 22.89 -18.70 -3.34
C ASP A 55 22.51 -20.12 -2.90
N THR A 56 22.06 -20.92 -3.86
CA THR A 56 21.97 -22.36 -3.71
C THR A 56 23.36 -22.97 -3.59
N PRO A 57 23.52 -24.16 -2.96
CA PRO A 57 24.83 -24.80 -2.80
C PRO A 57 25.56 -25.03 -4.14
N GLU A 58 24.82 -25.25 -5.22
CA GLU A 58 25.36 -25.38 -6.57
C GLU A 58 25.94 -24.06 -7.11
N ILE A 59 25.21 -22.95 -6.93
CA ILE A 59 25.68 -21.61 -7.32
C ILE A 59 26.93 -21.23 -6.53
N LYS A 60 26.97 -21.56 -5.23
CA LYS A 60 28.13 -21.32 -4.38
C LYS A 60 29.36 -22.10 -4.82
N ALA A 61 29.19 -23.38 -5.18
CA ALA A 61 30.27 -24.22 -5.71
C ALA A 61 30.78 -23.69 -7.07
N ARG A 62 29.88 -23.22 -7.94
CA ARG A 62 30.23 -22.63 -9.24
C ARG A 62 31.02 -21.33 -9.09
N LYS A 63 30.56 -20.43 -8.21
CA LYS A 63 31.29 -19.19 -7.87
C LYS A 63 32.65 -19.46 -7.23
N ALA A 64 32.76 -20.46 -6.35
CA ALA A 64 34.04 -20.85 -5.74
C ALA A 64 35.05 -21.41 -6.77
N ARG A 65 34.57 -21.99 -7.88
CA ARG A 65 35.40 -22.42 -9.01
C ARG A 65 35.83 -21.25 -9.93
N GLY A 66 35.47 -20.01 -9.61
CA GLY A 66 35.77 -18.83 -10.43
C GLY A 66 34.86 -18.69 -11.65
N GLU A 67 33.86 -19.56 -11.80
CA GLU A 67 32.83 -19.44 -12.83
C GLU A 67 31.77 -18.44 -12.34
N TYR A 68 32.15 -17.16 -12.40
CA TYR A 68 31.25 -16.06 -12.11
C TYR A 68 30.28 -15.91 -13.27
N VAL A 69 29.13 -16.56 -13.16
CA VAL A 69 27.96 -16.20 -13.94
C VAL A 69 27.41 -14.95 -13.29
N GLU A 70 27.97 -13.80 -13.67
CA GLU A 70 27.13 -12.62 -13.78
C GLU A 70 26.01 -13.07 -14.71
N GLU A 71 24.76 -13.10 -14.23
CA GLU A 71 23.64 -13.21 -15.14
C GLU A 71 23.77 -12.00 -16.05
N VAL A 72 24.43 -12.20 -17.18
CA VAL A 72 24.52 -11.29 -18.28
C VAL A 72 23.06 -11.08 -18.64
N THR A 73 22.50 -9.98 -18.16
CA THR A 73 21.36 -9.33 -18.77
C THR A 73 21.82 -8.99 -20.17
N THR A 74 21.71 -9.98 -21.06
CA THR A 74 22.14 -9.88 -22.45
C THR A 74 21.35 -8.75 -23.05
N ASN A 75 22.04 -7.62 -23.21
CA ASN A 75 21.66 -6.49 -24.03
C ASN A 75 21.29 -7.02 -25.42
N SER A 76 20.00 -7.30 -25.62
CA SER A 76 19.45 -7.69 -26.91
C SER A 76 18.27 -6.77 -27.18
N ALA A 77 18.59 -5.52 -27.55
CA ALA A 77 17.65 -4.52 -28.07
C ALA A 77 16.25 -4.59 -27.45
N GLU A 78 16.17 -4.54 -26.12
CA GLU A 78 14.90 -4.37 -25.44
C GLU A 78 14.47 -2.91 -25.66
N PRO A 79 13.26 -2.64 -26.18
CA PRO A 79 12.78 -1.27 -26.29
C PRO A 79 12.88 -0.62 -24.92
N ASP A 80 13.44 0.58 -24.87
CA ASP A 80 13.73 1.32 -23.62
C ASP A 80 12.63 1.04 -22.60
N GLU A 81 12.97 0.43 -21.46
CA GLU A 81 11.99 0.06 -20.41
C GLU A 81 11.08 1.25 -20.05
N ASP A 82 11.62 2.46 -20.16
CA ASP A 82 10.94 3.73 -19.96
C ASP A 82 9.81 3.97 -20.98
N VAL A 83 9.99 3.57 -22.25
CA VAL A 83 8.97 3.65 -23.30
C VAL A 83 7.85 2.64 -23.04
N PHE A 84 8.17 1.43 -22.60
CA PHE A 84 7.15 0.46 -22.20
C PHE A 84 6.37 0.90 -20.96
N ALA A 85 7.06 1.42 -19.95
CA ALA A 85 6.43 1.97 -18.75
C ALA A 85 5.50 3.14 -19.12
N TYR A 86 5.93 4.00 -20.04
CA TYR A 86 5.11 5.08 -20.56
C TYR A 86 3.87 4.57 -21.29
N LEU A 87 4.01 3.62 -22.23
CA LEU A 87 2.88 3.00 -22.94
C LEU A 87 1.93 2.26 -21.99
N ALA A 88 2.44 1.62 -20.94
CA ALA A 88 1.62 0.99 -19.92
C ALA A 88 0.82 2.03 -19.11
N SER A 89 1.43 3.17 -18.79
CA SER A 89 0.76 4.27 -18.10
C SER A 89 -0.38 4.87 -18.94
N LEU A 90 -0.16 5.12 -20.23
CA LEU A 90 -1.18 5.59 -21.16
C LEU A 90 -2.38 4.65 -21.25
N LYS A 91 -2.13 3.34 -21.43
CA LYS A 91 -3.20 2.33 -21.46
C LYS A 91 -4.01 2.31 -20.16
N ARG A 92 -3.34 2.49 -19.01
CA ARG A 92 -4.00 2.57 -17.70
C ARG A 92 -4.88 3.81 -17.62
N ASP A 93 -4.38 4.96 -18.04
CA ASP A 93 -5.12 6.22 -18.01
C ASP A 93 -6.34 6.17 -18.93
N GLU A 94 -6.21 5.66 -20.16
CA GLU A 94 -7.34 5.44 -21.07
C GLU A 94 -8.42 4.52 -20.47
N ALA A 95 -8.01 3.48 -19.73
CA ALA A 95 -8.95 2.59 -19.07
C ALA A 95 -9.68 3.31 -17.92
N MET A 96 -8.96 4.12 -17.14
CA MET A 96 -9.55 4.91 -16.06
C MET A 96 -10.51 5.97 -16.58
N ASP A 97 -10.20 6.62 -17.70
CA ASP A 97 -11.08 7.60 -18.33
C ASP A 97 -12.39 6.95 -18.79
N LYS A 98 -12.32 5.78 -19.43
CA LYS A 98 -13.53 5.00 -19.80
C LYS A 98 -14.39 4.69 -18.59
N VAL A 99 -13.79 4.28 -17.47
CA VAL A 99 -14.52 4.01 -16.22
C VAL A 99 -15.13 5.31 -15.66
N ALA A 100 -14.38 6.41 -15.66
CA ALA A 100 -14.87 7.70 -15.18
C ALA A 100 -16.07 8.20 -16.02
N HIS A 101 -15.99 8.08 -17.34
CA HIS A 101 -17.10 8.40 -18.25
C HIS A 101 -18.34 7.55 -17.95
N GLN A 102 -18.19 6.23 -17.86
CA GLN A 102 -19.31 5.34 -17.52
C GLN A 102 -19.94 5.68 -16.17
N LEU A 103 -19.14 6.05 -15.17
CA LEU A 103 -19.64 6.44 -13.85
C LEU A 103 -20.35 7.79 -13.89
N ARG A 104 -19.84 8.75 -14.67
CA ARG A 104 -20.47 10.06 -14.89
C ARG A 104 -21.82 9.91 -15.57
N ASP A 105 -21.92 9.06 -16.59
CA ASP A 105 -23.19 8.80 -17.29
C ASP A 105 -24.24 8.16 -16.35
N LYS A 106 -23.80 7.29 -15.44
CA LYS A 106 -24.69 6.63 -14.45
C LYS A 106 -25.13 7.57 -13.31
N ARG A 107 -24.24 8.42 -12.81
CA ARG A 107 -24.51 9.31 -11.67
C ARG A 107 -25.11 10.66 -12.08
N GLY A 108 -24.91 11.06 -13.32
CA GLY A 108 -25.18 12.41 -13.80
C GLY A 108 -23.95 13.32 -13.69
N SER A 109 -24.03 14.48 -14.33
CA SER A 109 -22.94 15.47 -14.36
C SER A 109 -23.00 16.49 -13.22
N GLU A 110 -23.97 16.37 -12.31
CA GLU A 110 -24.16 17.32 -11.21
C GLU A 110 -23.02 17.20 -10.20
N SER A 111 -22.50 18.35 -9.78
CA SER A 111 -21.57 18.39 -8.66
C SER A 111 -22.30 18.01 -7.37
N LEU A 112 -21.58 17.41 -6.41
CA LEU A 112 -22.14 17.12 -5.08
C LEU A 112 -22.77 18.37 -4.43
N MET A 113 -22.18 19.54 -4.68
CA MET A 113 -22.71 20.83 -4.21
C MET A 113 -24.04 21.18 -4.88
N GLU A 114 -24.16 20.95 -6.18
CA GLU A 114 -25.38 21.18 -6.96
C GLU A 114 -26.48 20.19 -6.57
N GLU A 115 -26.14 18.91 -6.37
CA GLU A 115 -27.08 17.93 -5.84
C GLU A 115 -27.65 18.36 -4.49
N HIS A 116 -26.79 18.90 -3.62
CA HIS A 116 -27.18 19.32 -2.29
C HIS A 116 -28.03 20.60 -2.31
N THR A 117 -27.68 21.59 -3.13
CA THR A 117 -28.51 22.79 -3.29
C THR A 117 -29.86 22.43 -3.91
N ARG A 118 -29.89 21.53 -4.89
CA ARG A 118 -31.13 20.98 -5.46
C ARG A 118 -31.95 20.24 -4.40
N LYS A 119 -31.35 19.35 -3.61
CA LYS A 119 -32.05 18.64 -2.52
C LYS A 119 -32.62 19.59 -1.46
N LYS A 120 -31.96 20.72 -1.20
CA LYS A 120 -32.45 21.77 -0.31
C LYS A 120 -33.60 22.58 -0.90
N SER A 121 -33.57 22.86 -2.20
CA SER A 121 -34.63 23.63 -2.88
C SER A 121 -35.87 22.81 -3.20
N GLN A 122 -35.73 21.48 -3.33
CA GLN A 122 -36.88 20.59 -3.51
C GLN A 122 -37.72 20.52 -2.23
N PRO A 123 -39.05 20.72 -2.30
CA PRO A 123 -39.91 20.51 -1.15
C PRO A 123 -39.82 19.03 -0.75
N LYS A 124 -39.60 18.76 0.55
CA LYS A 124 -39.53 17.40 1.07
C LYS A 124 -40.85 16.68 0.76
N LYS A 125 -40.88 15.83 -0.28
CA LYS A 125 -42.01 14.92 -0.59
C LYS A 125 -42.18 13.98 0.60
N GLY A 126 -43.13 14.30 1.46
CA GLY A 126 -43.31 13.69 2.79
C GLY A 126 -43.66 14.69 3.89
N GLN A 127 -43.42 15.98 3.69
CA GLN A 127 -43.99 17.07 4.50
C GLN A 127 -45.10 17.85 3.79
N SER A 128 -45.27 17.67 2.47
CA SER A 128 -46.30 18.35 1.69
C SER A 128 -47.70 17.70 1.73
N GLY A 129 -47.91 16.71 2.61
CA GLY A 129 -49.19 16.02 2.81
C GLY A 129 -49.91 16.38 4.12
N THR A 130 -49.37 17.30 4.91
CA THR A 130 -50.05 17.83 6.10
C THR A 130 -50.26 19.32 5.93
N THR A 131 -51.39 19.67 5.32
CA THR A 131 -52.06 20.96 5.50
C THR A 131 -52.43 21.10 6.98
N GLY A 132 -51.47 21.54 7.79
CA GLY A 132 -51.61 21.76 9.23
C GLY A 132 -50.40 22.54 9.76
N PRO A 133 -50.52 23.24 10.90
CA PRO A 133 -49.46 24.08 11.44
C PRO A 133 -48.19 23.25 11.62
N THR A 134 -47.05 23.89 11.37
CA THR A 134 -45.69 23.32 11.43
C THR A 134 -45.58 22.26 12.51
N LYS A 135 -45.43 20.99 12.11
CA LYS A 135 -45.28 19.85 13.03
C LYS A 135 -44.15 20.17 14.01
N GLU A 136 -44.53 20.45 15.26
CA GLU A 136 -43.59 20.73 16.33
C GLU A 136 -42.56 19.60 16.45
N ARG A 137 -41.34 19.94 16.86
CA ARG A 137 -40.26 18.96 16.98
C ARG A 137 -40.62 17.94 18.06
N ARG A 138 -40.96 16.72 17.62
CA ARG A 138 -41.18 15.57 18.50
C ARG A 138 -39.94 15.32 19.37
N SER A 139 -40.14 14.98 20.64
CA SER A 139 -39.06 14.50 21.51
C SER A 139 -38.38 13.27 20.92
N PHE A 140 -37.10 13.09 21.25
CA PHE A 140 -36.34 11.92 20.82
C PHE A 140 -36.95 10.66 21.42
N ASP A 141 -37.20 9.66 20.59
CA ASP A 141 -37.73 8.35 20.98
C ASP A 141 -36.75 7.29 20.52
N ARG A 142 -36.28 6.46 21.46
CA ARG A 142 -35.26 5.47 21.17
C ARG A 142 -35.74 4.47 20.11
N ASP A 143 -36.96 3.98 20.16
CA ASP A 143 -37.36 2.88 19.26
C ASP A 143 -37.64 3.34 17.83
N ILE A 144 -37.91 4.64 17.66
CA ILE A 144 -38.24 5.25 16.37
C ILE A 144 -37.05 6.02 15.78
N ASP A 145 -36.30 6.74 16.62
CA ASP A 145 -35.19 7.59 16.19
C ASP A 145 -33.84 6.86 16.30
N LEU A 146 -33.70 5.90 17.22
CA LEU A 146 -32.58 4.97 17.22
C LEU A 146 -32.97 3.75 16.37
N GLN A 147 -32.51 3.72 15.12
CA GLN A 147 -32.64 2.55 14.24
C GLN A 147 -31.77 1.36 14.70
N ALA A 148 -31.45 1.27 16.00
CA ALA A 148 -30.79 0.11 16.57
C ALA A 148 -31.76 -1.07 16.54
N ASN A 149 -31.34 -2.17 15.92
CA ASN A 149 -32.07 -3.44 15.77
C ASN A 149 -33.21 -3.49 14.72
N GLN A 150 -33.50 -2.40 14.00
CA GLN A 150 -34.45 -2.38 12.89
C GLN A 150 -33.81 -2.84 11.57
N PHE A 151 -32.99 -3.90 11.59
CA PHE A 151 -32.55 -4.50 10.33
C PHE A 151 -33.77 -5.15 9.69
N ASP A 152 -34.22 -4.60 8.57
CA ASP A 152 -35.19 -5.25 7.68
C ASP A 152 -34.70 -6.68 7.38
N ASN A 153 -35.60 -7.65 7.39
CA ASN A 153 -35.25 -9.06 7.18
C ASN A 153 -34.51 -9.25 5.84
N ALA A 154 -34.86 -8.46 4.82
CA ALA A 154 -34.14 -8.44 3.54
C ALA A 154 -32.69 -7.94 3.70
N GLN A 155 -32.45 -6.93 4.52
CA GLN A 155 -31.09 -6.41 4.80
C GLN A 155 -30.28 -7.40 5.60
N LYS A 156 -30.88 -8.10 6.58
CA LYS A 156 -30.22 -9.19 7.32
C LYS A 156 -29.79 -10.30 6.37
N GLU A 157 -30.66 -10.73 5.47
CA GLU A 157 -30.34 -11.74 4.46
C GLU A 157 -29.24 -11.28 3.50
N MET A 158 -29.27 -10.02 3.07
CA MET A 158 -28.21 -9.46 2.23
C MET A 158 -26.85 -9.44 2.95
N MET A 159 -26.81 -9.06 4.23
CA MET A 159 -25.58 -9.11 5.03
C MET A 159 -25.08 -10.54 5.20
N LEU A 160 -25.97 -11.50 5.47
CA LEU A 160 -25.63 -12.92 5.56
C LEU A 160 -25.10 -13.47 4.23
N LYS A 161 -25.71 -13.12 3.10
CA LYS A 161 -25.24 -13.51 1.75
C LYS A 161 -23.85 -12.95 1.44
N LYS A 162 -23.61 -11.67 1.77
CA LYS A 162 -22.28 -11.03 1.63
C LYS A 162 -21.23 -11.70 2.50
N ALA A 163 -21.57 -12.06 3.74
CA ALA A 163 -20.66 -12.74 4.65
C ALA A 163 -20.31 -14.15 4.17
N ARG A 164 -21.28 -14.91 3.63
CA ARG A 164 -21.04 -16.24 3.04
C ARG A 164 -20.02 -16.22 1.91
N GLN A 165 -20.05 -15.16 1.09
CA GLN A 165 -19.13 -15.01 -0.04
C GLN A 165 -17.70 -14.64 0.38
N LEU A 166 -17.43 -14.29 1.65
CA LEU A 166 -16.06 -13.95 2.09
C LEU A 166 -15.10 -15.14 1.98
N ASN A 167 -15.59 -16.37 2.14
CA ASN A 167 -14.76 -17.58 2.01
C ASN A 167 -14.30 -17.84 0.58
N ASP A 168 -15.08 -17.43 -0.43
CA ASP A 168 -14.75 -17.61 -1.85
C ASP A 168 -13.99 -16.41 -2.45
N ARG A 169 -14.05 -15.25 -1.79
CA ARG A 169 -13.36 -14.03 -2.24
C ARG A 169 -11.84 -14.10 -2.08
N PHE A 170 -11.36 -14.97 -1.20
CA PHE A 170 -9.94 -15.24 -1.03
C PHE A 170 -9.67 -16.68 -1.50
N SER A 171 -9.38 -16.84 -2.79
CA SER A 171 -8.83 -18.12 -3.25
C SER A 171 -7.45 -18.31 -2.64
N GLY A 172 -7.18 -19.51 -2.10
CA GLY A 172 -5.83 -19.89 -1.65
C GLY A 172 -4.89 -19.78 -2.85
N GLY A 173 -4.07 -18.72 -2.86
CA GLY A 173 -3.36 -18.27 -4.04
C GLY A 173 -2.36 -19.30 -4.57
N SER A 174 -2.48 -19.62 -5.86
CA SER A 174 -1.41 -20.24 -6.66
C SER A 174 -1.08 -19.45 -7.94
N GLN A 175 -1.63 -18.24 -8.13
CA GLN A 175 -1.40 -17.43 -9.33
C GLN A 175 -0.84 -16.04 -9.01
N LYS A 176 0.05 -15.58 -9.90
CA LYS A 176 1.03 -14.51 -9.72
C LYS A 176 0.55 -13.09 -10.03
N TYR A 177 -0.72 -12.85 -10.34
CA TYR A 177 -1.23 -11.49 -10.57
C TYR A 177 -2.53 -11.23 -9.80
N LEU A 178 -2.37 -11.14 -8.49
CA LEU A 178 -3.04 -10.19 -7.60
C LEU A 178 -1.97 -9.67 -6.64
#